data_AF-A0A7S4C0X6-F1
#
_entry.id   AF-A0A7S4C0X6-F1
#
_cell.length_a   1.000
_cell.length_b   1.000
_cell.length_c   1.000
_cell.angle_alpha   90.00
_cell.angle_beta   90.00
_cell.angle_gamma   90.00
#
_symmetry.space_group_name_H-M   'P 1'
#
loop_
_entity.id
_entity.type
_entity.pdbx_description
1 polymer ?
#
loop_
_entity_poly.entity_id
_entity_poly.type
_entity_poly.pdbx_seq_one_letter_code
_entity_poly.pdbx_strand_id
1 'polypeptide(L)'
;MLPSVGVKVERWMKRRGVRLVLGVGVEGAMRDNGCTLSDGRELTADIVYPCTGFKPNSAVLRAHFAEHLDPSGAVIVNDHLQLRGHPRIYALGDVMVHGASGEAKLGHTAELNAHCAAANIRRQMLGLKLLTYPHGATGIDRSPRIFCVSLGKHDAVLAFNQLVLAGPLAAITKWMLEWTKVKACDAQPVGLLFWRVADYMSVLLTRTLLPLESRAAAAATA
;
A
#
# COMPACT_ATOMS: atom_id res chain seq x y z
N MET A 1 -7.34 4.48 -7.59
CA MET A 1 -6.48 5.63 -7.19
C MET A 1 -7.32 6.89 -7.35
N LEU A 2 -7.15 7.93 -6.54
CA LEU A 2 -7.92 9.17 -6.72
C LEU A 2 -7.60 9.79 -8.10
N PRO A 3 -8.60 10.12 -8.94
CA PRO A 3 -8.37 10.70 -10.27
C PRO A 3 -7.51 11.98 -10.21
N SER A 4 -7.70 12.78 -9.17
CA SER A 4 -6.95 14.04 -8.95
C SER A 4 -5.45 13.85 -8.76
N VAL A 5 -4.99 12.69 -8.26
CA VAL A 5 -3.56 12.37 -8.17
C VAL A 5 -2.99 12.15 -9.57
N GLY A 6 -3.65 11.32 -10.38
CA GLY A 6 -3.23 10.99 -11.74
C GLY A 6 -3.06 12.25 -12.59
N VAL A 7 -4.07 13.14 -12.60
CA VAL A 7 -4.03 14.39 -13.36
C VAL A 7 -2.87 15.30 -12.93
N LYS A 8 -2.59 15.41 -11.63
CA LYS A 8 -1.49 16.24 -11.11
C LYS A 8 -0.12 15.68 -11.51
N VAL A 9 0.06 14.36 -11.39
CA VAL A 9 1.31 13.67 -11.76
C VAL A 9 1.53 13.73 -13.27
N GLU A 10 0.49 13.44 -14.07
CA GLU A 10 0.55 13.51 -15.53
C GLU A 10 0.98 14.90 -16.02
N ARG A 11 0.36 15.96 -15.48
CA ARG A 11 0.73 17.34 -15.81
C ARG A 11 2.18 17.64 -15.41
N TRP A 12 2.60 17.17 -14.25
CA TRP A 12 3.98 17.36 -13.76
C TRP A 12 5.00 16.70 -14.69
N MET A 13 4.73 15.48 -15.14
CA MET A 13 5.56 14.70 -16.06
C MET A 13 5.61 15.33 -17.45
N LYS A 14 4.46 15.68 -18.03
CA LYS A 14 4.39 16.31 -19.37
C LYS A 14 5.16 17.63 -19.45
N ARG A 15 5.08 18.48 -18.41
CA ARG A 15 5.85 19.74 -18.34
C ARG A 15 7.37 19.54 -18.34
N ARG A 16 7.85 18.33 -18.05
CA ARG A 16 9.27 17.96 -18.05
C ARG A 16 9.66 17.12 -19.27
N GLY A 17 8.83 17.11 -20.30
CA GLY A 17 9.11 16.39 -21.55
C GLY A 17 8.98 14.87 -21.43
N VAL A 18 8.42 14.35 -20.34
CA VAL A 18 8.18 12.91 -20.21
C VAL A 18 7.06 12.51 -21.16
N ARG A 19 7.36 11.59 -22.09
CA ARG A 19 6.38 10.97 -22.97
C ARG A 19 5.59 9.92 -22.20
N LEU A 20 4.31 10.19 -21.97
CA LEU A 20 3.39 9.25 -21.32
C LEU A 20 2.63 8.46 -22.38
N VAL A 21 2.71 7.13 -22.27
CA VAL A 21 1.98 6.19 -23.11
C VAL A 21 1.00 5.46 -22.21
N LEU A 22 -0.26 5.93 -22.20
CA LEU A 22 -1.32 5.46 -21.31
C LEU A 22 -2.39 4.70 -22.12
N GLY A 23 -3.24 3.94 -21.43
CA GLY A 23 -4.33 3.16 -22.06
C GLY A 23 -3.87 1.90 -22.80
N VAL A 24 -2.58 1.56 -22.72
CA VAL A 24 -1.96 0.41 -23.35
C VAL A 24 -0.99 -0.26 -22.38
N GLY A 25 -0.95 -1.59 -22.38
CA GLY A 25 -0.04 -2.38 -21.54
C GLY A 25 1.24 -2.75 -22.29
N VAL A 26 2.24 -3.21 -21.54
CA VAL A 26 3.36 -3.95 -22.12
C VAL A 26 2.92 -5.39 -22.37
N GLU A 27 3.20 -5.89 -23.56
CA GLU A 27 2.95 -7.26 -23.97
C GLU A 27 4.25 -8.08 -23.93
N GLY A 28 4.16 -9.31 -23.41
CA GLY A 28 5.31 -10.18 -23.25
C GLY A 28 6.34 -9.66 -22.25
N ALA A 29 7.61 -10.03 -22.45
CA ALA A 29 8.70 -9.60 -21.60
C ALA A 29 9.26 -8.24 -22.06
N MET A 30 9.61 -7.38 -21.09
CA MET A 30 10.43 -6.21 -21.37
C MET A 30 11.84 -6.67 -21.78
N ARG A 31 12.39 -6.04 -22.81
CA ARG A 31 13.76 -6.23 -23.29
C ARG A 31 14.64 -5.13 -22.70
N ASP A 32 15.94 -5.34 -22.61
CA ASP A 32 16.88 -4.32 -22.09
C ASP A 32 16.86 -3.02 -22.89
N ASN A 33 16.50 -3.11 -24.18
CA ASN A 33 16.47 -2.00 -25.13
C ASN A 33 15.06 -1.58 -25.58
N GLY A 34 14.01 -2.05 -24.89
CA GLY A 34 12.65 -1.69 -25.27
C GLY A 34 11.55 -2.65 -24.83
N CYS A 35 10.35 -2.45 -25.37
CA CYS A 35 9.22 -3.35 -25.15
C CYS A 35 8.23 -3.30 -26.31
N THR A 36 7.39 -4.31 -26.39
CA THR A 36 6.23 -4.33 -27.28
C THR A 36 4.99 -3.97 -26.47
N LEU A 37 4.16 -3.09 -27.02
CA LEU A 37 2.90 -2.69 -26.42
C LEU A 37 1.77 -3.59 -26.93
N SER A 38 0.71 -3.71 -26.14
CA SER A 38 -0.45 -4.56 -26.46
C SER A 38 -1.26 -4.10 -27.69
N ASP A 39 -0.92 -2.95 -28.29
CA ASP A 39 -1.47 -2.47 -29.55
C ASP A 39 -0.51 -2.66 -30.73
N GLY A 40 0.55 -3.46 -30.55
CA GLY A 40 1.54 -3.80 -31.56
C GLY A 40 2.66 -2.78 -31.75
N ARG A 41 2.60 -1.60 -31.10
CA ARG A 41 3.69 -0.62 -31.18
C ARG A 41 4.94 -1.13 -30.46
N GLU A 42 6.10 -0.91 -31.05
CA GLU A 42 7.39 -1.12 -30.40
C GLU A 42 7.94 0.18 -29.82
N LEU A 43 8.39 0.13 -28.56
CA LEU A 43 9.14 1.22 -27.93
C LEU A 43 10.60 0.80 -27.81
N THR A 44 11.50 1.62 -28.35
CA THR A 44 12.95 1.47 -28.19
C THR A 44 13.46 2.43 -27.12
N ALA A 45 14.49 2.00 -26.39
CA ALA A 45 15.18 2.80 -25.37
C ALA A 45 16.62 2.31 -25.19
N ASP A 46 17.51 3.17 -24.71
CA ASP A 46 18.87 2.76 -24.34
C ASP A 46 18.90 1.97 -23.03
N ILE A 47 17.97 2.27 -22.11
CA ILE A 47 17.83 1.63 -20.80
C ILE A 47 16.35 1.46 -20.47
N VAL A 48 15.99 0.27 -19.99
CA VAL A 48 14.64 -0.03 -19.50
C VAL A 48 14.66 -0.30 -18.00
N TYR A 49 13.80 0.41 -17.26
CA TYR A 49 13.56 0.19 -15.83
C TYR A 49 12.20 -0.50 -15.61
N PRO A 50 12.16 -1.81 -15.35
CA PRO A 50 10.91 -2.50 -15.04
C PRO A 50 10.42 -2.10 -13.64
N CYS A 51 9.39 -1.25 -13.60
CA CYS A 51 8.77 -0.75 -12.36
C CYS A 51 7.38 -1.37 -12.10
N THR A 52 7.12 -2.54 -12.66
CA THR A 52 5.85 -3.27 -12.55
C THR A 52 6.10 -4.71 -12.12
N GLY A 53 5.02 -5.42 -11.76
CA GLY A 53 5.10 -6.82 -11.34
C GLY A 53 5.26 -6.95 -9.83
N PHE A 54 4.14 -7.20 -9.17
CA PHE A 54 4.13 -7.64 -7.79
C PHE A 54 3.95 -9.16 -7.74
N LYS A 55 4.83 -9.85 -7.00
CA LYS A 55 4.71 -11.29 -6.77
C LYS A 55 4.97 -11.58 -5.28
N PRO A 56 4.02 -12.18 -4.56
CA PRO A 56 4.23 -12.61 -3.18
C PRO A 56 5.45 -13.53 -3.04
N ASN A 57 6.30 -13.27 -2.05
CA ASN A 57 7.43 -14.14 -1.73
C ASN A 57 7.00 -15.33 -0.86
N SER A 58 6.11 -16.17 -1.41
CA SER A 58 5.48 -17.31 -0.73
C SER A 58 5.92 -18.66 -1.26
N ALA A 59 6.96 -18.70 -2.10
CA ALA A 59 7.39 -19.92 -2.80
C ALA A 59 7.68 -21.07 -1.83
N VAL A 60 8.27 -20.77 -0.67
CA VAL A 60 8.58 -21.75 0.39
C VAL A 60 7.34 -22.42 0.99
N LEU A 61 6.17 -21.76 0.93
CA LEU A 61 4.93 -22.28 1.49
C LEU A 61 4.26 -23.31 0.57
N ARG A 62 4.59 -23.33 -0.72
CA ARG A 62 3.93 -24.18 -1.72
C ARG A 62 4.02 -25.68 -1.41
N ALA A 63 5.10 -26.12 -0.76
CA ALA A 63 5.28 -27.54 -0.45
C ALA A 63 4.25 -28.06 0.56
N HIS A 64 3.72 -27.20 1.43
CA HIS A 64 2.90 -27.61 2.58
C HIS A 64 1.59 -26.83 2.73
N PHE A 65 1.41 -25.74 2.00
CA PHE A 65 0.28 -24.82 2.14
C PHE A 65 -0.22 -24.32 0.78
N ALA A 66 -0.06 -25.11 -0.31
CA ALA A 66 -0.46 -24.69 -1.66
C ALA A 66 -1.95 -24.31 -1.74
N GLU A 67 -2.81 -25.05 -1.03
CA GLU A 67 -4.25 -24.84 -0.90
C GLU A 67 -4.63 -23.56 -0.15
N HIS A 68 -3.67 -22.95 0.53
CA HIS A 68 -3.83 -21.68 1.22
C HIS A 68 -3.29 -20.48 0.44
N LEU A 69 -2.80 -20.70 -0.78
CA LEU A 69 -2.34 -19.64 -1.67
C LEU A 69 -3.41 -19.33 -2.72
N ASP A 70 -3.59 -18.06 -3.04
CA ASP A 70 -4.40 -17.65 -4.18
C ASP A 70 -3.64 -17.89 -5.52
N PRO A 71 -4.27 -17.68 -6.68
CA PRO A 71 -3.60 -17.87 -7.98
C PRO A 71 -2.36 -17.00 -8.20
N SER A 72 -2.24 -15.85 -7.51
CA SER A 72 -1.05 -15.00 -7.56
C SER A 72 0.08 -15.51 -6.65
N GLY A 73 -0.23 -16.47 -5.77
CA GLY A 73 0.64 -16.99 -4.72
C GLY A 73 0.48 -16.27 -3.38
N ALA A 74 -0.50 -15.38 -3.19
CA ALA A 74 -0.69 -14.69 -1.92
C ALA A 74 -1.33 -15.62 -0.88
N VAL A 75 -0.88 -15.53 0.37
CA VAL A 75 -1.45 -16.31 1.49
C VAL A 75 -2.85 -15.81 1.81
N ILE A 76 -3.86 -16.67 1.70
CA ILE A 76 -5.26 -16.33 2.00
C ILE A 76 -5.47 -16.32 3.51
N VAL A 77 -5.79 -15.15 4.06
CA VAL A 77 -6.04 -14.99 5.51
C VAL A 77 -7.52 -14.77 5.84
N ASN A 78 -7.91 -15.11 7.05
CA ASN A 78 -9.21 -14.76 7.63
C ASN A 78 -9.21 -13.34 8.25
N ASP A 79 -10.33 -12.93 8.83
CA ASP A 79 -10.51 -11.62 9.47
C ASP A 79 -9.60 -11.39 10.67
N HIS A 80 -8.93 -12.42 11.19
CA HIS A 80 -7.96 -12.32 12.28
C HIS A 80 -6.50 -12.29 11.79
N LEU A 81 -6.30 -12.20 10.47
CA LEU A 81 -5.01 -12.32 9.76
C LEU A 81 -4.33 -13.68 9.93
N GLN A 82 -5.12 -14.71 10.22
CA GLN A 82 -4.65 -16.08 10.36
C GLN A 82 -4.83 -16.85 9.06
N LEU A 83 -3.96 -17.84 8.86
CA LEU A 83 -4.16 -18.88 7.88
C LEU A 83 -5.42 -19.70 8.24
N ARG A 84 -6.32 -19.90 7.27
CA ARG A 84 -7.54 -20.69 7.51
C ARG A 84 -7.18 -22.10 7.96
N GLY A 85 -7.92 -22.67 8.92
CA GLY A 85 -7.60 -23.99 9.49
C GLY A 85 -6.38 -24.04 10.41
N HIS A 86 -5.53 -23.00 10.42
CA HIS A 86 -4.31 -22.95 11.23
C HIS A 86 -4.29 -21.69 12.12
N PRO A 87 -5.04 -21.68 13.25
CA PRO A 87 -5.26 -20.48 14.07
C PRO A 87 -4.00 -19.98 14.81
N ARG A 88 -2.86 -20.66 14.68
CA ARG A 88 -1.56 -20.25 15.26
C ARG A 88 -0.60 -19.70 14.20
N ILE A 89 -0.99 -19.68 12.93
CA ILE A 89 -0.19 -19.17 11.81
C ILE A 89 -0.83 -17.87 11.33
N TYR A 90 -0.04 -16.81 11.30
CA TYR A 90 -0.46 -15.48 10.85
C TYR A 90 0.33 -15.10 9.60
N ALA A 91 -0.30 -14.37 8.68
CA ALA A 91 0.36 -13.77 7.53
C ALA A 91 -0.06 -12.30 7.42
N LEU A 92 0.90 -11.43 7.11
CA LEU A 92 0.75 -9.97 7.17
C LEU A 92 1.57 -9.28 6.08
N GLY A 93 1.17 -8.05 5.74
CA GLY A 93 1.84 -7.26 4.72
C GLY A 93 1.61 -7.79 3.31
N ASP A 94 2.67 -7.75 2.50
CA ASP A 94 2.59 -8.00 1.06
C ASP A 94 2.31 -9.47 0.73
N VAL A 95 2.77 -10.41 1.55
CA VAL A 95 2.67 -11.85 1.25
C VAL A 95 1.23 -12.39 1.30
N MET A 96 0.31 -11.67 1.93
CA MET A 96 -1.05 -12.14 2.19
C MET A 96 -2.13 -11.41 1.37
N VAL A 97 -3.30 -12.02 1.26
CA VAL A 97 -4.52 -11.39 0.76
C VAL A 97 -5.65 -11.56 1.79
N HIS A 98 -6.28 -10.44 2.15
CA HIS A 98 -7.45 -10.40 3.02
C HIS A 98 -8.69 -9.98 2.22
N GLY A 99 -9.66 -10.89 2.10
CA GLY A 99 -10.76 -10.79 1.13
C GLY A 99 -11.65 -9.55 1.28
N ALA A 100 -11.81 -9.01 2.49
CA ALA A 100 -12.69 -7.85 2.72
C ALA A 100 -11.98 -6.50 2.68
N SER A 101 -10.67 -6.45 2.98
CA SER A 101 -9.96 -5.17 3.20
C SER A 101 -9.82 -4.33 1.94
N GLY A 102 -9.56 -4.97 0.78
CA GLY A 102 -9.24 -4.28 -0.48
C GLY A 102 -8.10 -3.26 -0.34
N GLU A 103 -7.18 -3.49 0.59
CA GLU A 103 -6.12 -2.53 0.89
C GLU A 103 -5.02 -2.53 -0.16
N ALA A 104 -4.41 -1.36 -0.37
CA ALA A 104 -3.17 -1.29 -1.12
C ALA A 104 -2.02 -1.90 -0.29
N LYS A 105 -1.11 -2.62 -0.96
CA LYS A 105 0.11 -3.14 -0.37
C LYS A 105 1.12 -2.01 -0.19
N LEU A 106 1.20 -1.50 1.04
CA LEU A 106 1.96 -0.32 1.44
C LEU A 106 2.61 -0.57 2.80
N GLY A 107 3.68 0.18 3.13
CA GLY A 107 4.31 0.09 4.45
C GLY A 107 3.32 0.36 5.61
N HIS A 108 2.44 1.35 5.46
CA HIS A 108 1.42 1.67 6.46
C HIS A 108 0.44 0.51 6.72
N THR A 109 -0.07 -0.14 5.66
CA THR A 109 -1.00 -1.27 5.82
C THR A 109 -0.29 -2.50 6.36
N ALA A 110 0.98 -2.73 6.01
CA ALA A 110 1.80 -3.76 6.65
C ALA A 110 1.94 -3.55 8.17
N GLU A 111 2.12 -2.30 8.62
CA GLU A 111 2.17 -1.97 10.06
C GLU A 111 0.82 -2.19 10.75
N LEU A 112 -0.30 -1.78 10.14
CA LEU A 112 -1.64 -2.07 10.66
C LEU A 112 -1.90 -3.58 10.81
N ASN A 113 -1.49 -4.36 9.81
CA ASN A 113 -1.55 -5.81 9.86
C ASN A 113 -0.73 -6.36 11.04
N ALA A 114 0.50 -5.87 11.22
CA ALA A 114 1.38 -6.27 12.32
C ALA A 114 0.78 -5.94 13.70
N HIS A 115 0.20 -4.74 13.87
CA HIS A 115 -0.47 -4.35 15.11
C HIS A 115 -1.66 -5.27 15.45
N CYS A 116 -2.51 -5.58 14.46
CA CYS A 116 -3.64 -6.49 14.65
C CYS A 116 -3.17 -7.91 15.00
N ALA A 117 -2.22 -8.45 14.24
CA ALA A 117 -1.69 -9.80 14.45
C ALA A 117 -1.02 -9.94 15.83
N ALA A 118 -0.15 -9.00 16.22
CA ALA A 118 0.50 -9.01 17.53
C ALA A 118 -0.52 -8.93 18.69
N ALA A 119 -1.55 -8.09 18.54
CA ALA A 119 -2.63 -7.99 19.50
C ALA A 119 -3.46 -9.28 19.58
N ASN A 120 -3.65 -9.98 18.46
CA ASN A 120 -4.36 -11.26 18.39
C ASN A 120 -3.55 -12.42 18.97
N ILE A 121 -2.23 -12.48 18.74
CA ILE A 121 -1.34 -13.46 19.37
C ILE A 121 -1.46 -13.34 20.90
N ARG A 122 -1.35 -12.12 21.43
CA ARG A 122 -1.50 -11.89 22.88
C ARG A 122 -2.89 -12.28 23.40
N ARG A 123 -3.96 -11.91 22.67
CA ARG A 123 -5.33 -12.29 23.04
C ARG A 123 -5.55 -13.80 23.03
N GLN A 124 -5.00 -14.50 22.04
CA GLN A 124 -5.07 -15.95 21.95
C GLN A 124 -4.38 -16.63 23.13
N MET A 125 -3.20 -16.15 23.53
CA MET A 125 -2.49 -16.67 24.72
C MET A 125 -3.30 -16.48 26.02
N LEU A 126 -4.12 -15.44 26.08
CA LEU A 126 -4.95 -15.10 27.25
C LEU A 126 -6.39 -15.64 27.17
N GLY A 127 -6.74 -16.40 26.12
CA GLY A 127 -8.11 -16.88 25.91
C GLY A 127 -9.14 -15.76 25.66
N LEU A 128 -8.71 -14.59 25.19
CA LEU A 128 -9.56 -13.44 24.90
C LEU A 128 -10.09 -13.47 23.46
N LYS A 129 -11.22 -12.78 23.24
CA LYS A 129 -11.80 -12.60 21.90
C LYS A 129 -10.81 -11.89 20.97
N LEU A 130 -10.56 -12.49 19.81
CA LEU A 130 -9.68 -11.94 18.77
C LEU A 130 -10.29 -10.69 18.13
N LEU A 131 -9.41 -9.79 17.71
CA LEU A 131 -9.72 -8.62 16.91
C LEU A 131 -9.91 -8.97 15.44
N THR A 132 -10.81 -8.26 14.77
CA THR A 132 -11.06 -8.37 13.32
C THR A 132 -10.31 -7.27 12.56
N TYR A 133 -9.72 -7.58 11.42
CA TYR A 133 -8.96 -6.63 10.61
C TYR A 133 -9.85 -5.97 9.55
N PRO A 134 -9.73 -4.65 9.30
CA PRO A 134 -8.83 -3.68 9.94
C PRO A 134 -9.38 -3.03 11.23
N HIS A 135 -10.66 -3.22 11.56
CA HIS A 135 -11.35 -2.54 12.67
C HIS A 135 -10.63 -2.67 14.02
N GLY A 136 -10.02 -3.81 14.30
CA GLY A 136 -9.25 -4.08 15.50
C GLY A 136 -7.99 -3.23 15.66
N ALA A 137 -7.39 -2.82 14.54
CA ALA A 137 -6.20 -1.97 14.53
C ALA A 137 -6.56 -0.48 14.45
N THR A 138 -7.64 -0.14 13.74
CA THR A 138 -7.95 1.26 13.38
C THR A 138 -9.26 1.78 13.97
N GLY A 139 -10.12 0.93 14.53
CA GLY A 139 -11.49 1.28 14.92
C GLY A 139 -12.42 1.62 13.76
N ILE A 140 -12.05 1.26 12.52
CA ILE A 140 -12.84 1.45 11.30
C ILE A 140 -12.72 0.25 10.37
N ASP A 141 -13.75 -0.04 9.58
CA ASP A 141 -13.81 -1.24 8.72
C ASP A 141 -12.97 -1.15 7.45
N ARG A 142 -12.23 -0.06 7.24
CA ARG A 142 -11.34 0.15 6.10
C ARG A 142 -10.06 0.85 6.54
N SER A 143 -8.92 0.39 6.03
CA SER A 143 -7.63 1.04 6.28
C SER A 143 -7.59 2.45 5.64
N PRO A 144 -7.05 3.47 6.33
CA PRO A 144 -6.82 4.77 5.74
C PRO A 144 -6.01 4.69 4.44
N ARG A 145 -6.39 5.47 3.43
CA ARG A 145 -5.67 5.51 2.15
C ARG A 145 -4.62 6.61 2.21
N ILE A 146 -3.42 6.25 2.63
CA ILE A 146 -2.32 7.19 2.83
C ILE A 146 -1.12 6.76 2.00
N PHE A 147 -0.64 7.64 1.13
CA PHE A 147 0.61 7.43 0.41
C PHE A 147 1.24 8.76 0.03
N CYS A 148 2.57 8.77 -0.06
CA CYS A 148 3.33 9.93 -0.49
C CYS A 148 4.36 9.49 -1.52
N VAL A 149 4.26 10.02 -2.74
CA VAL A 149 5.08 9.63 -3.89
C VAL A 149 5.93 10.80 -4.33
N SER A 150 7.25 10.63 -4.33
CA SER A 150 8.19 11.64 -4.83
C SER A 150 8.05 11.79 -6.34
N LEU A 151 8.06 13.03 -6.81
CA LEU A 151 8.15 13.43 -8.21
C LEU A 151 9.52 14.10 -8.42
N GLY A 152 10.61 13.44 -8.04
CA GLY A 152 11.95 14.02 -8.04
C GLY A 152 12.29 14.79 -6.76
N LYS A 153 13.32 15.65 -6.83
CA LYS A 153 13.97 16.25 -5.64
C LYS A 153 13.09 17.25 -4.87
N HIS A 154 12.25 18.00 -5.59
CA HIS A 154 11.56 19.17 -5.04
C HIS A 154 10.03 19.09 -5.13
N ASP A 155 9.49 18.00 -5.66
CA ASP A 155 8.06 17.82 -5.83
C ASP A 155 7.67 16.42 -5.34
N ALA A 156 6.48 16.31 -4.75
CA ALA A 156 5.85 15.03 -4.44
C ALA A 156 4.34 15.16 -4.52
N VAL A 157 3.64 14.04 -4.42
CA VAL A 157 2.19 14.00 -4.18
C VAL A 157 1.92 13.20 -2.92
N LEU A 158 1.30 13.86 -1.95
CA LEU A 158 0.74 13.25 -0.76
C LEU A 158 -0.77 13.09 -0.96
N ALA A 159 -1.25 11.87 -0.77
CA ALA A 159 -2.67 11.57 -0.70
C ALA A 159 -3.03 11.07 0.69
N PHE A 160 -4.09 11.62 1.25
CA PHE A 160 -4.72 11.18 2.48
C PHE A 160 -6.22 11.09 2.24
N ASN A 161 -6.75 9.89 2.06
CA ASN A 161 -8.14 9.60 1.72
C ASN A 161 -8.60 10.34 0.45
N GLN A 162 -9.29 11.49 0.57
CA GLN A 162 -9.73 12.40 -0.49
C GLN A 162 -8.83 13.64 -0.65
N LEU A 163 -8.03 13.97 0.37
CA LEU A 163 -7.11 15.10 0.34
C LEU A 163 -5.90 14.76 -0.52
N VAL A 164 -5.56 15.65 -1.46
CA VAL A 164 -4.39 15.52 -2.32
C VAL A 164 -3.58 16.81 -2.31
N LEU A 165 -2.38 16.74 -1.76
CA LEU A 165 -1.39 17.81 -1.75
C LEU A 165 -0.27 17.46 -2.73
N ALA A 166 0.05 18.37 -3.65
CA ALA A 166 1.12 18.18 -4.61
C ALA A 166 2.06 19.39 -4.63
N GLY A 167 3.35 19.14 -4.83
CA GLY A 167 4.40 20.17 -4.92
C GLY A 167 5.42 20.09 -3.77
N PRO A 168 6.14 21.19 -3.50
CA PRO A 168 7.26 21.21 -2.56
C PRO A 168 6.89 20.88 -1.12
N LEU A 169 5.70 21.29 -0.66
CA LEU A 169 5.25 20.96 0.69
C LEU A 169 5.12 19.44 0.88
N ALA A 170 4.56 18.73 -0.12
CA ALA A 170 4.49 17.28 -0.09
C ALA A 170 5.89 16.63 -0.14
N ALA A 171 6.87 17.25 -0.82
CA ALA A 171 8.25 16.76 -0.86
C ALA A 171 8.94 16.88 0.51
N ILE A 172 8.74 18.01 1.20
CA ILE A 172 9.20 18.18 2.59
C ILE A 172 8.54 17.14 3.50
N THR A 173 7.22 16.92 3.35
CA THR A 173 6.53 15.87 4.09
C THR A 173 7.13 14.50 3.81
N LYS A 174 7.40 14.16 2.54
CA LYS A 174 8.01 12.87 2.17
C LYS A 174 9.36 12.67 2.85
N TRP A 175 10.23 13.67 2.80
CA TRP A 175 11.54 13.63 3.45
C TRP A 175 11.40 13.43 4.97
N MET A 176 10.49 14.19 5.61
CA MET A 176 10.22 14.04 7.04
C MET A 176 9.75 12.62 7.38
N LEU A 177 8.80 12.07 6.61
CA LEU A 177 8.30 10.70 6.82
C LEU A 177 9.41 9.65 6.65
N GLU A 178 10.27 9.79 5.64
CA GLU A 178 11.42 8.89 5.46
C GLU A 178 12.38 8.96 6.64
N TRP A 179 12.80 10.18 7.00
CA TRP A 179 13.74 10.40 8.09
C TRP A 179 13.20 9.87 9.42
N THR A 180 11.96 10.19 9.79
CA THR A 180 11.37 9.69 11.04
C THR A 180 11.17 8.19 11.02
N LYS A 181 10.87 7.57 9.86
CA LYS A 181 10.75 6.10 9.76
C LYS A 181 12.09 5.42 9.95
N VAL A 182 13.16 5.93 9.33
CA VAL A 182 14.53 5.43 9.58
C VAL A 182 14.88 5.54 11.06
N LYS A 183 14.55 6.66 11.72
CA LYS A 183 14.75 6.83 13.16
C LYS A 183 13.94 5.83 14.00
N ALA A 184 12.72 5.52 13.62
CA ALA A 184 11.90 4.53 14.30
C ALA A 184 12.44 3.11 14.15
N CYS A 185 12.95 2.76 12.95
CA CYS A 185 13.61 1.47 12.72
C CYS A 185 14.87 1.29 13.56
N ASP A 186 15.60 2.39 13.82
CA ASP A 186 16.76 2.43 14.74
C ASP A 186 16.35 2.61 16.22
N ALA A 187 15.06 2.38 16.54
CA ALA A 187 14.48 2.52 17.88
C ALA A 187 14.75 3.88 18.57
N GLN A 188 15.05 4.93 17.81
CA GLN A 188 15.29 6.25 18.38
C GLN A 188 13.97 6.85 18.89
N PRO A 189 13.94 7.45 20.09
CA PRO A 189 12.71 7.95 20.70
C PRO A 189 11.92 8.93 19.84
N VAL A 190 12.61 9.80 19.09
CA VAL A 190 12.00 10.78 18.19
C VAL A 190 11.16 10.11 17.09
N GLY A 191 11.68 9.03 16.50
CA GLY A 191 10.98 8.30 15.45
C GLY A 191 9.78 7.55 16.02
N LEU A 192 9.98 6.84 17.14
CA LEU A 192 8.91 6.09 17.82
C LEU A 192 7.74 6.99 18.24
N LEU A 193 8.05 8.14 18.86
CA LEU A 193 7.04 9.10 19.29
C LEU A 193 6.29 9.70 18.09
N PHE A 194 7.03 10.11 17.05
CA PHE A 194 6.43 10.66 15.83
C PHE A 194 5.42 9.69 15.22
N TRP A 195 5.80 8.42 15.02
CA TRP A 195 4.92 7.44 14.38
C TRP A 195 3.75 7.03 15.27
N ARG A 196 3.94 6.94 16.60
CA ARG A 196 2.82 6.70 17.52
C ARG A 196 1.75 7.80 17.42
N VAL A 197 2.18 9.06 17.33
CA VAL A 197 1.27 10.20 17.17
C VAL A 197 0.67 10.20 15.75
N ALA A 198 1.49 10.01 14.72
CA ALA A 198 1.05 10.03 13.33
C ALA A 198 0.01 8.93 13.04
N ASP A 199 0.21 7.72 13.54
CA ASP A 199 -0.74 6.61 13.37
C ASP A 199 -2.07 6.92 14.06
N TYR A 200 -2.03 7.38 15.31
CA TYR A 200 -3.24 7.80 16.04
C TYR A 200 -3.99 8.91 15.31
N MET A 201 -3.27 9.96 14.89
CA MET A 201 -3.86 11.08 14.15
C MET A 201 -4.41 10.64 12.80
N SER A 202 -3.76 9.70 12.11
CA SER A 202 -4.23 9.22 10.82
C SER A 202 -5.59 8.52 10.93
N VAL A 203 -5.78 7.74 11.99
CA VAL A 203 -7.05 7.10 12.32
C VAL A 203 -8.08 8.13 12.74
N LEU A 204 -7.72 9.05 13.65
CA LEU A 204 -8.62 10.09 14.14
C LEU A 204 -9.14 10.97 13.01
N LEU A 205 -8.25 11.44 12.13
CA LEU A 205 -8.61 12.24 10.96
C LEU A 205 -9.52 11.46 10.01
N THR A 206 -9.21 10.18 9.77
CA THR A 206 -10.06 9.32 8.94
C THR A 206 -11.47 9.14 9.52
N ARG A 207 -11.61 9.17 10.85
CA ARG A 207 -12.91 9.03 11.54
C ARG A 207 -13.72 10.34 11.59
N THR A 208 -13.07 11.48 11.41
CA THR A 208 -13.66 12.80 11.70
C THR A 208 -13.64 13.71 10.48
N LEU A 209 -12.47 14.25 10.14
CA LEU A 209 -12.31 15.36 9.19
C LEU A 209 -12.09 14.91 7.75
N LEU A 210 -11.50 13.72 7.54
CA LEU A 210 -11.13 13.20 6.23
C LEU A 210 -11.68 11.77 6.05
N PRO A 211 -13.01 11.56 6.05
CA PRO A 211 -13.58 10.23 5.93
C PRO A 211 -13.30 9.59 4.57
N LEU A 212 -13.19 8.26 4.55
CA LEU A 212 -13.13 7.50 3.31
C LEU A 212 -14.44 7.63 2.54
N GLU A 213 -14.38 8.06 1.28
CA GLU A 213 -15.56 8.09 0.40
C GLU A 213 -16.27 6.72 0.35
N SER A 214 -17.60 6.76 0.20
CA SER A 214 -18.38 5.56 0.00
C SER A 214 -18.02 4.93 -1.35
N ARG A 215 -18.13 3.59 -1.46
CA ARG A 215 -17.86 2.88 -2.72
C ARG A 215 -18.74 3.40 -3.87
N ALA A 216 -19.95 3.87 -3.56
CA ALA A 216 -20.87 4.47 -4.52
C ALA A 216 -20.42 5.85 -5.03
N ALA A 217 -19.90 6.72 -4.14
CA ALA A 217 -19.41 8.05 -4.53
C ALA A 217 -18.12 7.98 -5.38
N ALA A 218 -17.25 7.00 -5.09
CA ALA A 218 -16.03 6.76 -5.85
C ALA A 218 -16.30 6.23 -7.28
N ALA A 219 -17.43 5.54 -7.50
CA ALA A 219 -17.83 5.05 -8.82
C ALA A 219 -18.45 6.15 -9.71
N ALA A 220 -19.00 7.22 -9.10
CA ALA A 220 -19.58 8.35 -9.83
C ALA A 220 -18.55 9.42 -10.26
N THR A 221 -17.31 9.31 -9.76
CA THR A 221 -16.21 10.26 -10.00
C THR A 221 -15.05 9.66 -10.82
N ALA A 222 -15.18 8.38 -11.22
CA ALA A 222 -14.24 7.66 -12.09
C ALA A 222 -14.70 7.72 -13.54
#